data_AF-E8R9R3-F1
#
_entry.id   AF-E8R9R3-F1
#
_cell.length_a   1.000
_cell.length_b   1.000
_cell.length_c   1.000
_cell.angle_alpha   90.00
_cell.angle_beta   90.00
_cell.angle_gamma   90.00
#
_symmetry.space_group_name_H-M   'P 1'
#
loop_
_entity.id
_entity.type
_entity.pdbx_description
1 polymer ?
#
loop_
_entity_poly.entity_id
_entity_poly.type
_entity_poly.pdbx_seq_one_letter_code
_entity_poly.pdbx_strand_id
1 'polypeptide(L)'
;MASNIFMVREDEDIERVMEEIPLNKLLRYLELESVEVFGTGDRRIDPGILEKYVSSNEYYLVEGCTGDFCRRILSKGRVVLNAECFSKSSGNPVACRDRSVLTSLGDVEELSIYRVLSPFTAWMEKYGLGFKPMDDAHRVMFEKLNGVIEYIVEGKPDKITEAFKEAYDYILLYFKIEEEYMARCGYDKKKMKEHMKRHREFKEVLDKLTAAGRASEFVAMFGELYEYMASYLDYMLRDDKDIAEFLKNTCGM
;
A
#
# COMPACT_ATOMS: atom_id res chain seq x y z
N MET A 1 -26.63 16.49 17.35
CA MET A 1 -26.12 17.19 16.16
C MET A 1 -25.02 16.31 15.61
N ALA A 2 -25.04 15.99 14.31
CA ALA A 2 -23.98 15.18 13.73
C ALA A 2 -22.67 15.98 13.78
N SER A 3 -21.71 15.52 14.57
CA SER A 3 -20.37 16.11 14.64
C SER A 3 -19.69 15.89 13.28
N ASN A 4 -19.14 16.93 12.67
CA ASN A 4 -18.27 16.78 11.51
C ASN A 4 -16.89 16.36 12.00
N ILE A 5 -16.72 15.05 12.15
CA ILE A 5 -15.49 14.43 12.68
C ILE A 5 -14.40 14.44 11.61
N PHE A 6 -14.81 14.20 10.35
CA PHE A 6 -13.93 14.16 9.21
C PHE A 6 -14.06 15.41 8.35
N MET A 7 -13.00 15.68 7.61
CA MET A 7 -12.86 16.81 6.69
C MET A 7 -12.39 16.28 5.33
N VAL A 8 -13.08 16.67 4.26
CA VAL A 8 -12.59 16.47 2.89
C VAL A 8 -11.80 17.72 2.51
N ARG A 9 -10.62 17.56 1.92
CA ARG A 9 -9.82 18.72 1.46
C ARG A 9 -10.55 19.44 0.32
N GLU A 10 -10.47 20.77 0.30
CA GLU A 10 -11.17 21.58 -0.70
C GLU A 10 -10.63 21.38 -2.12
N ASP A 11 -9.35 21.03 -2.24
CA ASP A 11 -8.64 20.78 -3.49
C ASP A 11 -8.72 19.32 -3.97
N GLU A 12 -9.26 18.41 -3.15
CA GLU A 12 -9.41 16.99 -3.51
C GLU A 12 -10.81 16.67 -4.01
N ASP A 13 -10.87 16.14 -5.24
CA ASP A 13 -12.07 15.52 -5.79
C ASP A 13 -12.21 14.11 -5.22
N ILE A 14 -12.79 14.02 -4.02
CA ILE A 14 -12.97 12.75 -3.32
C ILE A 14 -13.78 11.73 -4.14
N GLU A 15 -14.73 12.18 -4.97
CA GLU A 15 -15.54 11.30 -5.81
C GLU A 15 -14.65 10.64 -6.87
N ARG A 16 -13.77 11.42 -7.52
CA ARG A 16 -12.76 10.89 -8.43
C ARG A 16 -11.81 9.91 -7.72
N VAL A 17 -11.40 10.18 -6.49
CA VAL A 17 -10.55 9.25 -5.72
C VAL A 17 -11.26 7.93 -5.47
N MET A 18 -12.55 7.95 -5.12
CA MET A 18 -13.35 6.74 -4.91
C MET A 18 -13.47 5.91 -6.20
N GLU A 19 -13.56 6.56 -7.36
CA GLU A 19 -13.60 5.90 -8.66
C GLU A 19 -12.25 5.33 -9.11
N GLU A 20 -11.18 6.12 -8.96
CA GLU A 20 -9.84 5.77 -9.42
C GLU A 20 -9.07 4.91 -8.41
N ILE A 21 -9.47 4.89 -7.14
CA ILE A 21 -8.86 4.07 -6.09
C ILE A 21 -10.00 3.44 -5.29
N PRO A 22 -10.67 2.40 -5.83
CA PRO A 22 -11.80 1.78 -5.11
C PRO A 22 -11.33 1.19 -3.78
N LEU A 23 -11.89 1.67 -2.67
CA LEU A 23 -11.39 1.35 -1.33
C LEU A 23 -11.50 -0.15 -1.02
N ASN A 24 -12.56 -0.85 -1.48
CA ASN A 24 -12.66 -2.30 -1.36
C ASN A 24 -11.52 -3.08 -2.03
N LYS A 25 -10.90 -2.54 -3.09
CA LYS A 25 -9.72 -3.14 -3.73
C LYS A 25 -8.48 -2.86 -2.90
N LEU A 26 -8.32 -1.61 -2.46
CA LEU A 26 -7.21 -1.20 -1.60
C LEU A 26 -7.15 -1.99 -0.29
N LEU A 27 -8.30 -2.30 0.33
CA LEU A 27 -8.37 -3.04 1.59
C LEU A 27 -7.66 -4.40 1.56
N ARG A 28 -7.50 -5.01 0.38
CA ARG A 28 -6.79 -6.29 0.22
C ARG A 28 -5.30 -6.16 0.54
N TYR A 29 -4.78 -4.95 0.54
CA TYR A 29 -3.36 -4.63 0.68
C TYR A 29 -3.06 -3.82 1.94
N LEU A 30 -4.10 -3.41 2.68
CA LEU A 30 -3.94 -2.74 3.96
C LEU A 30 -3.85 -3.78 5.07
N GLU A 31 -2.84 -3.65 5.92
CA GLU A 31 -2.80 -4.38 7.17
C GLU A 31 -3.62 -3.61 8.22
N LEU A 32 -4.66 -4.26 8.75
CA LEU A 32 -5.63 -3.62 9.64
C LEU A 32 -5.52 -4.20 11.05
N GLU A 33 -5.19 -3.35 12.01
CA GLU A 33 -5.23 -3.66 13.44
C GLU A 33 -6.59 -3.21 14.00
N SER A 34 -7.43 -4.16 14.44
CA SER A 34 -8.71 -3.84 15.08
C SER A 34 -8.46 -3.12 16.40
N VAL A 35 -9.01 -1.91 16.54
CA VAL A 35 -8.85 -1.09 17.74
C VAL A 35 -10.06 -1.23 18.65
N GLU A 36 -11.23 -0.86 18.13
CA GLU A 36 -12.49 -0.94 18.85
C GLU A 36 -13.62 -1.34 17.89
N VAL A 37 -14.50 -2.22 18.37
CA VAL A 37 -15.70 -2.65 17.66
C VAL A 37 -16.88 -2.46 18.59
N PHE A 38 -17.85 -1.68 18.15
CA PHE A 38 -19.09 -1.40 18.85
C PHE A 38 -20.24 -2.06 18.11
N GLY A 39 -20.96 -2.92 18.81
CA GLY A 39 -22.18 -3.52 18.31
C GLY A 39 -23.02 -4.07 19.44
N THR A 40 -24.33 -3.98 19.23
CA THR A 40 -25.44 -4.64 19.94
C THR A 40 -26.22 -3.84 20.99
N GLY A 41 -27.45 -3.50 20.60
CA GLY A 41 -28.56 -2.95 21.39
C GLY A 41 -29.40 -1.95 20.57
N ASP A 42 -30.66 -1.69 20.95
CA ASP A 42 -31.56 -0.65 20.35
C ASP A 42 -31.01 0.80 20.46
N ARG A 43 -29.74 0.97 20.86
CA ARG A 43 -29.11 2.27 21.09
C ARG A 43 -28.13 2.58 19.97
N ARG A 44 -28.38 3.72 19.34
CA ARG A 44 -27.46 4.37 18.42
C ARG A 44 -26.15 4.75 19.12
N ILE A 45 -25.06 4.59 18.39
CA ILE A 45 -23.70 4.98 18.79
C ILE A 45 -23.45 6.38 18.24
N ASP A 46 -23.09 7.31 19.13
CA ASP A 46 -22.60 8.64 18.75
C ASP A 46 -21.16 8.50 18.23
N PRO A 47 -20.89 8.85 16.95
CA PRO A 47 -19.55 8.78 16.41
C PRO A 47 -18.55 9.73 17.07
N GLY A 48 -18.95 10.65 17.95
CA GLY A 48 -18.05 11.52 18.71
C GLY A 48 -16.91 10.78 19.43
N ILE A 49 -17.06 9.47 19.67
CA ILE A 49 -15.97 8.59 20.13
C ILE A 49 -14.76 8.56 19.19
N LEU A 50 -14.94 8.91 17.91
CA LEU A 50 -13.89 8.94 16.90
C LEU A 50 -12.90 10.09 17.10
N GLU A 51 -13.26 11.13 17.86
CA GLU A 51 -12.41 12.30 18.12
C GLU A 51 -11.03 11.92 18.67
N LYS A 52 -10.95 10.86 19.50
CA LYS A 52 -9.65 10.38 20.02
C LYS A 52 -8.76 9.78 18.93
N TYR A 53 -9.32 9.18 17.89
CA TYR A 53 -8.57 8.54 16.80
C TYR A 53 -8.16 9.55 15.73
N VAL A 54 -9.08 10.41 15.31
CA VAL A 54 -8.82 11.41 14.27
C VAL A 54 -7.92 12.56 14.75
N SER A 55 -7.58 12.59 16.05
CA SER A 55 -6.60 13.51 16.63
C SER A 55 -5.14 13.09 16.43
N SER A 56 -4.87 11.84 16.06
CA SER A 56 -3.52 11.37 15.75
C SER A 56 -3.17 11.63 14.29
N ASN A 57 -1.87 11.63 13.94
CA ASN A 57 -1.41 11.73 12.55
C ASN A 57 -1.31 10.36 11.86
N GLU A 58 -2.04 9.36 12.39
CA GLU A 58 -2.03 7.99 11.89
C GLU A 58 -3.19 7.73 10.94
N TYR A 59 -3.08 6.62 10.21
CA TYR A 59 -4.10 6.17 9.28
C TYR A 59 -5.14 5.33 10.02
N TYR A 60 -6.42 5.67 9.85
CA TYR A 60 -7.55 4.89 10.37
C TYR A 60 -8.53 4.56 9.27
N LEU A 61 -9.03 3.33 9.33
CA LEU A 61 -10.20 2.88 8.60
C LEU A 61 -11.37 2.77 9.58
N VAL A 62 -12.44 3.51 9.31
CA VAL A 62 -13.65 3.50 10.14
C VAL A 62 -14.81 2.99 9.31
N GLU A 63 -15.55 2.02 9.85
CA GLU A 63 -16.75 1.47 9.24
C GLU A 63 -17.97 1.75 10.13
N GLY A 64 -18.97 2.43 9.59
CA GLY A 64 -20.19 2.77 10.30
C GLY A 64 -21.45 2.32 9.54
N CYS A 65 -22.26 1.48 10.16
CA CYS A 65 -23.44 0.86 9.53
C CYS A 65 -24.76 1.25 10.21
N THR A 66 -25.81 1.36 9.39
CA THR A 66 -27.21 1.49 9.83
C THR A 66 -28.06 0.56 8.97
N GLY A 67 -28.58 -0.52 9.55
CA GLY A 67 -29.13 -1.64 8.80
C GLY A 67 -28.12 -2.21 7.81
N ASP A 68 -28.54 -2.40 6.56
CA ASP A 68 -27.67 -2.94 5.50
C ASP A 68 -26.75 -1.88 4.86
N PHE A 69 -26.95 -0.58 5.14
CA PHE A 69 -26.14 0.48 4.54
C PHE A 69 -24.95 0.82 5.43
N CYS A 70 -23.74 0.60 4.89
CA CYS A 70 -22.48 0.91 5.56
C CYS A 70 -21.70 1.97 4.82
N ARG A 71 -20.90 2.71 5.59
CA ARG A 71 -19.86 3.61 5.08
C ARG A 71 -18.53 3.17 5.63
N ARG A 72 -17.51 3.30 4.81
CA ARG A 72 -16.12 3.06 5.14
C ARG A 72 -15.34 4.33 4.81
N ILE A 73 -14.57 4.83 5.76
CA ILE A 73 -13.79 6.06 5.63
C ILE A 73 -12.34 5.72 5.96
N LEU A 74 -11.45 5.91 5.01
CA LEU A 74 -10.01 5.90 5.21
C LEU A 74 -9.56 7.34 5.46
N SER A 75 -8.86 7.57 6.56
CA SER A 75 -8.46 8.90 7.00
C SER A 75 -7.05 8.93 7.57
N LYS A 76 -6.44 10.11 7.54
CA LYS A 76 -5.21 10.44 8.28
C LYS A 76 -5.52 11.63 9.18
N GLY A 77 -5.57 11.37 10.49
CA GLY A 77 -6.24 12.28 11.42
C GLY A 77 -7.68 12.55 10.98
N ARG A 78 -8.07 13.83 10.87
CA ARG A 78 -9.40 14.24 10.41
C ARG A 78 -9.58 14.23 8.89
N VAL A 79 -8.50 14.14 8.13
CA VAL A 79 -8.58 14.26 6.66
C VAL A 79 -9.06 12.93 6.07
N VAL A 80 -10.16 12.98 5.32
CA VAL A 80 -10.61 11.85 4.49
C VAL A 80 -9.66 11.71 3.32
N LEU A 81 -9.06 10.53 3.19
CA LEU A 81 -8.20 10.18 2.05
C LEU A 81 -8.97 9.39 1.00
N ASN A 82 -9.92 8.56 1.45
CA ASN A 82 -10.76 7.74 0.59
C ASN A 82 -12.03 7.32 1.35
N ALA A 83 -13.07 6.96 0.64
CA ALA A 83 -14.32 6.49 1.23
C ALA A 83 -15.05 5.50 0.32
N GLU A 84 -15.97 4.75 0.88
CA GLU A 84 -16.82 3.85 0.11
C GLU A 84 -18.13 3.61 0.88
N CYS A 85 -19.25 3.57 0.17
CA CYS A 85 -20.49 3.04 0.72
C CYS A 85 -20.67 1.61 0.23
N PHE A 86 -21.10 0.71 1.11
CA PHE A 86 -21.27 -0.70 0.77
C PHE A 86 -22.48 -1.31 1.48
N SER A 87 -23.00 -2.40 0.92
CA SER A 87 -24.04 -3.20 1.56
C SER A 87 -23.40 -4.18 2.53
N LYS A 88 -23.83 -4.18 3.80
CA LYS A 88 -23.27 -5.05 4.84
C LYS A 88 -23.40 -6.53 4.50
N SER A 89 -24.59 -6.92 4.02
CA SER A 89 -24.93 -8.30 3.71
C SER A 89 -24.16 -8.85 2.51
N SER A 90 -23.87 -8.01 1.51
CA SER A 90 -23.17 -8.43 0.29
C SER A 90 -21.67 -8.11 0.29
N GLY A 91 -21.23 -7.16 1.10
CA GLY A 91 -19.88 -6.59 1.08
C GLY A 91 -19.58 -5.76 -0.18
N ASN A 92 -20.56 -5.57 -1.07
CA ASN A 92 -20.34 -4.92 -2.36
C ASN A 92 -20.55 -3.40 -2.27
N PRO A 93 -19.79 -2.62 -3.06
CA PRO A 93 -20.00 -1.17 -3.16
C PRO A 93 -21.43 -0.84 -3.60
N VAL A 94 -21.99 0.21 -3.01
CA VAL A 94 -23.28 0.82 -3.37
C VAL A 94 -23.11 2.33 -3.50
N ALA A 95 -24.03 2.99 -4.18
CA ALA A 95 -24.02 4.45 -4.26
C ALA A 95 -24.14 5.07 -2.85
N CYS A 96 -23.27 6.03 -2.54
CA CYS A 96 -23.43 6.86 -1.36
C CYS A 96 -24.67 7.74 -1.50
N ARG A 97 -25.47 7.87 -0.43
CA ARG A 97 -26.77 8.57 -0.48
C ARG A 97 -26.62 10.05 -0.83
N ASP A 98 -25.59 10.70 -0.30
CA ASP A 98 -25.21 12.07 -0.59
C ASP A 98 -23.76 12.33 -0.14
N ARG A 99 -23.17 13.48 -0.47
CA ARG A 99 -21.77 13.82 -0.15
C ARG A 99 -21.49 14.00 1.35
N SER A 100 -22.51 14.34 2.17
CA SER A 100 -22.32 14.56 3.61
C SER A 100 -21.96 13.27 4.35
N VAL A 101 -22.31 12.11 3.78
CA VAL A 101 -21.96 10.80 4.35
C VAL A 101 -20.46 10.51 4.34
N LEU A 102 -19.69 11.29 3.57
CA LEU A 102 -18.23 11.18 3.50
C LEU A 102 -17.53 11.91 4.66
N THR A 103 -18.19 12.93 5.23
CA THR A 103 -17.65 13.76 6.33
C THR A 103 -18.28 13.44 7.68
N SER A 104 -19.47 12.85 7.68
CA SER A 104 -20.20 12.47 8.89
C SER A 104 -20.80 11.08 8.78
N LEU A 105 -20.58 10.27 9.81
CA LEU A 105 -21.25 8.98 9.94
C LEU A 105 -22.66 9.13 10.51
N GLY A 106 -22.99 10.25 11.16
CA GLY A 106 -24.22 10.36 11.97
C GLY A 106 -24.37 9.22 12.97
N ASP A 107 -25.49 9.13 13.66
CA ASP A 107 -25.74 8.01 14.57
C ASP A 107 -25.70 6.66 13.81
N VAL A 108 -24.87 5.73 14.27
CA VAL A 108 -24.73 4.39 13.66
C VAL A 108 -25.20 3.30 14.61
N GLU A 109 -25.61 2.15 14.06
CA GLU A 109 -25.98 0.97 14.85
C GLU A 109 -24.75 0.10 15.15
N GLU A 110 -23.76 0.13 14.26
CA GLU A 110 -22.49 -0.57 14.40
C GLU A 110 -21.35 0.34 13.96
N LEU A 111 -20.23 0.27 14.69
CA LEU A 111 -19.02 1.04 14.42
C LEU A 111 -17.80 0.14 14.62
N SER A 112 -16.98 -0.02 13.58
CA SER A 112 -15.69 -0.69 13.65
C SER A 112 -14.57 0.29 13.33
N ILE A 113 -13.50 0.25 14.11
CA ILE A 113 -12.37 1.17 14.02
C ILE A 113 -11.11 0.33 13.90
N TYR A 114 -10.39 0.54 12.80
CA TYR A 114 -9.13 -0.13 12.52
C TYR A 114 -8.03 0.90 12.37
N ARG A 115 -6.89 0.65 13.02
CA ARG A 115 -5.65 1.33 12.70
C ARG A 115 -5.08 0.68 11.46
N VAL A 116 -4.79 1.48 10.44
CA VAL A 116 -4.13 0.99 9.23
C VAL A 116 -2.64 0.96 9.55
N LEU A 117 -2.11 -0.24 9.74
CA LEU A 117 -0.68 -0.42 9.84
C LEU A 117 -0.05 -0.06 8.50
N SER A 118 1.13 0.54 8.57
CA SER A 118 1.89 0.96 7.40
C SER A 118 1.87 -0.14 6.32
N PRO A 119 1.20 0.08 5.17
CA PRO A 119 1.25 -0.86 4.05
C PRO A 119 2.64 -0.86 3.38
N PHE A 120 3.51 0.05 3.83
CA PHE A 120 4.88 0.21 3.38
C PHE A 120 5.73 -0.91 3.95
N THR A 121 6.44 -1.61 3.06
CA THR A 121 7.59 -2.41 3.46
C THR A 121 8.70 -1.43 3.78
N ALA A 122 8.67 -0.84 4.98
CA ALA A 122 9.77 0.01 5.41
C ALA A 122 11.07 -0.81 5.40
N TRP A 123 12.15 -0.21 4.92
CA TRP A 123 13.46 -0.81 5.10
C TRP A 123 13.70 -1.06 6.60
N MET A 124 14.05 -2.30 6.93
CA MET A 124 14.41 -2.73 8.27
C MET A 124 15.83 -3.25 8.23
N GLU A 125 16.57 -3.09 9.32
CA GLU A 125 17.95 -3.59 9.45
C GLU A 125 18.08 -5.09 9.16
N LYS A 126 17.01 -5.87 9.36
CA LYS A 126 16.98 -7.30 9.02
C LYS A 126 17.17 -7.59 7.53
N TYR A 127 16.93 -6.61 6.64
CA TYR A 127 17.15 -6.71 5.19
C TYR A 127 18.58 -6.38 4.76
N GLY A 128 19.43 -5.92 5.69
CA GLY A 128 20.81 -5.62 5.40
C GLY A 128 21.61 -6.87 5.05
N LEU A 129 22.31 -6.81 3.92
CA LEU A 129 23.22 -7.84 3.43
C LEU A 129 24.64 -7.65 3.97
N GLY A 130 24.96 -6.47 4.51
CA GLY A 130 26.29 -6.15 5.03
C GLY A 130 27.29 -5.77 3.94
N PHE A 131 26.77 -5.37 2.77
CA PHE A 131 27.50 -4.84 1.62
C PHE A 131 26.84 -3.55 1.16
N LYS A 132 27.47 -2.42 1.51
CA LYS A 132 26.88 -1.08 1.41
C LYS A 132 26.29 -0.76 0.03
N PRO A 133 26.94 -1.07 -1.12
CA PRO A 133 26.37 -0.75 -2.43
C PRO A 133 25.02 -1.41 -2.69
N MET A 134 24.83 -2.67 -2.29
CA MET A 134 23.55 -3.38 -2.44
C MET A 134 22.53 -2.92 -1.38
N ASP A 135 22.96 -2.70 -0.15
CA ASP A 135 22.08 -2.18 0.92
C ASP A 135 21.51 -0.80 0.57
N ASP A 136 22.34 0.12 0.08
CA ASP A 136 21.90 1.42 -0.40
C ASP A 136 20.93 1.27 -1.56
N ALA A 137 21.22 0.35 -2.48
CA ALA A 137 20.40 0.17 -3.65
C ALA A 137 19.01 -0.40 -3.30
N HIS A 138 18.94 -1.37 -2.39
CA HIS A 138 17.70 -1.89 -1.86
C HIS A 138 16.91 -0.80 -1.13
N ARG A 139 17.55 0.02 -0.29
CA ARG A 139 16.85 1.13 0.40
C ARG A 139 16.11 2.04 -0.60
N VAL A 140 16.74 2.41 -1.70
CA VAL A 140 16.08 3.23 -2.73
C VAL A 140 14.96 2.46 -3.44
N MET A 141 15.11 1.15 -3.69
CA MET A 141 14.02 0.33 -4.22
C MET A 141 12.80 0.35 -3.29
N PHE A 142 12.99 0.11 -1.99
CA PHE A 142 11.93 0.18 -0.99
C PHE A 142 11.32 1.57 -0.93
N GLU A 143 12.13 2.63 -0.91
CA GLU A 143 11.66 4.02 -0.91
C GLU A 143 10.74 4.29 -2.10
N LYS A 144 11.14 3.92 -3.31
CA LYS A 144 10.34 4.14 -4.52
C LYS A 144 9.04 3.34 -4.52
N LEU A 145 9.08 2.07 -4.16
CA LEU A 145 7.87 1.24 -4.04
C LEU A 145 6.92 1.77 -2.96
N ASN A 146 7.46 2.23 -1.83
CA ASN A 146 6.66 2.82 -0.76
C ASN A 146 6.01 4.14 -1.19
N GLY A 147 6.70 4.97 -1.98
CA GLY A 147 6.11 6.18 -2.57
C GLY A 147 4.89 5.87 -3.45
N VAL A 148 4.91 4.79 -4.23
CA VAL A 148 3.75 4.35 -5.02
C VAL A 148 2.57 4.00 -4.11
N ILE A 149 2.82 3.18 -3.08
CA ILE A 149 1.80 2.80 -2.09
C ILE A 149 1.25 4.04 -1.39
N GLU A 150 2.10 5.03 -1.10
CA GLU A 150 1.71 6.22 -0.35
C GLU A 150 0.76 7.07 -1.17
N TYR A 151 1.03 7.25 -2.46
CA TYR A 151 0.10 7.92 -3.36
C TYR A 151 -1.24 7.18 -3.52
N ILE A 152 -1.25 5.85 -3.47
CA ILE A 152 -2.50 5.07 -3.48
C ILE A 152 -3.29 5.32 -2.19
N VAL A 153 -2.65 5.21 -1.02
CA VAL A 153 -3.29 5.34 0.30
C VAL A 153 -3.74 6.77 0.57
N GLU A 154 -2.94 7.76 0.17
CA GLU A 154 -3.24 9.18 0.33
C GLU A 154 -4.23 9.72 -0.72
N GLY A 155 -4.83 8.87 -1.57
CA GLY A 155 -5.87 9.30 -2.49
C GLY A 155 -5.36 10.17 -3.64
N LYS A 156 -4.14 9.94 -4.13
CA LYS A 156 -3.46 10.78 -5.14
C LYS A 156 -3.29 10.03 -6.47
N PRO A 157 -4.38 9.77 -7.22
CA PRO A 157 -4.32 8.96 -8.44
C PRO A 157 -3.38 9.53 -9.51
N ASP A 158 -3.25 10.86 -9.60
CA ASP A 158 -2.38 11.53 -10.57
C ASP A 158 -0.88 11.29 -10.37
N LYS A 159 -0.48 10.84 -9.18
CA LYS A 159 0.93 10.61 -8.83
C LYS A 159 1.37 9.18 -8.98
N ILE A 160 0.44 8.23 -9.06
CA ILE A 160 0.71 6.79 -9.06
C ILE A 160 1.58 6.39 -10.26
N THR A 161 1.18 6.78 -11.47
CA THR A 161 1.86 6.35 -12.70
C THR A 161 3.30 6.86 -12.78
N GLU A 162 3.52 8.13 -12.43
CA GLU A 162 4.87 8.73 -12.44
C GLU A 162 5.76 8.08 -11.37
N ALA A 163 5.27 7.94 -10.14
CA ALA A 163 6.00 7.28 -9.06
C ALA A 163 6.35 5.82 -9.40
N PHE A 164 5.41 5.09 -10.02
CA PHE A 164 5.65 3.72 -10.45
C PHE A 164 6.71 3.64 -11.55
N LYS A 165 6.69 4.58 -12.50
CA LYS A 165 7.73 4.65 -13.54
C LYS A 165 9.11 4.85 -12.92
N GLU A 166 9.24 5.72 -11.92
CA GLU A 166 10.52 5.89 -11.21
C GLU A 166 10.97 4.62 -10.50
N ALA A 167 10.05 3.91 -9.83
CA ALA A 167 10.35 2.63 -9.20
C ALA A 167 10.79 1.57 -10.23
N TYR A 168 10.06 1.47 -11.34
CA TYR A 168 10.34 0.55 -12.45
C TYR A 168 11.75 0.78 -13.02
N ASP A 169 12.05 2.01 -13.41
CA ASP A 169 13.33 2.37 -14.03
C ASP A 169 14.50 2.10 -13.07
N TYR A 170 14.32 2.41 -11.79
CA TYR A 170 15.33 2.19 -10.76
C TYR A 170 15.59 0.69 -10.51
N ILE A 171 14.54 -0.11 -10.37
CA ILE A 171 14.66 -1.56 -10.12
C ILE A 171 15.42 -2.24 -11.27
N LEU A 172 15.06 -1.93 -12.52
CA LEU A 172 15.74 -2.54 -13.68
C LEU A 172 17.18 -2.09 -13.82
N LEU A 173 17.48 -0.83 -13.49
CA LEU A 173 18.85 -0.34 -13.44
C LEU A 173 19.66 -1.12 -12.39
N TYR A 174 19.10 -1.31 -11.19
CA TYR A 174 19.77 -2.04 -10.13
C TYR A 174 20.04 -3.51 -10.50
N PHE A 175 19.05 -4.21 -11.06
CA PHE A 175 19.23 -5.59 -11.54
C PHE A 175 20.36 -5.70 -12.54
N LYS A 176 20.44 -4.76 -13.48
CA LYS A 176 21.54 -4.72 -14.45
C LYS A 176 22.90 -4.52 -13.76
N ILE A 177 23.00 -3.62 -12.80
CA ILE A 177 24.25 -3.36 -12.06
C ILE A 177 24.70 -4.60 -11.28
N GLU A 178 23.78 -5.25 -10.58
CA GLU A 178 24.09 -6.47 -9.81
C GLU A 178 24.53 -7.61 -10.74
N GLU A 179 23.84 -7.81 -11.86
CA GLU A 179 24.21 -8.79 -12.88
C GLU A 179 25.61 -8.52 -13.49
N GLU A 180 25.94 -7.24 -13.73
CA GLU A 180 27.27 -6.82 -14.17
C GLU A 180 28.33 -7.11 -13.10
N TYR A 181 28.03 -6.89 -11.81
CA TYR A 181 28.93 -7.25 -10.71
C TYR A 181 29.15 -8.76 -10.64
N MET A 182 28.09 -9.56 -10.69
CA MET A 182 28.20 -11.03 -10.74
C MET A 182 29.08 -11.50 -11.90
N ALA A 183 28.87 -10.97 -13.10
CA ALA A 183 29.61 -11.36 -14.29
C ALA A 183 31.09 -10.93 -14.23
N ARG A 184 31.36 -9.68 -13.84
CA ARG A 184 32.71 -9.12 -13.76
C ARG A 184 33.56 -9.80 -12.70
N CYS A 185 32.97 -10.13 -11.56
CA CYS A 185 33.66 -10.74 -10.43
C CYS A 185 33.77 -12.26 -10.54
N GLY A 186 33.14 -12.89 -11.54
CA GLY A 186 33.23 -14.33 -11.76
C GLY A 186 32.37 -15.16 -10.80
N TYR A 187 31.17 -14.67 -10.47
CA TYR A 187 30.21 -15.41 -9.64
C TYR A 187 29.82 -16.75 -10.29
N ASP A 188 29.38 -17.71 -9.48
CA ASP A 188 29.02 -19.04 -9.99
C ASP A 188 27.96 -18.97 -11.08
N LYS A 189 28.25 -19.55 -12.24
CA LYS A 189 27.39 -19.42 -13.43
C LYS A 189 26.01 -20.05 -13.25
N LYS A 190 25.87 -21.07 -12.41
CA LYS A 190 24.57 -21.69 -12.14
C LYS A 190 23.74 -20.80 -11.22
N LYS A 191 24.34 -20.31 -10.12
CA LYS A 191 23.69 -19.35 -9.22
C LYS A 191 23.28 -18.07 -9.94
N MET A 192 24.18 -17.49 -10.73
CA MET A 192 23.90 -16.30 -11.56
C MET A 192 22.69 -16.50 -12.48
N LYS A 193 22.55 -17.67 -13.12
CA LYS A 193 21.40 -17.96 -13.99
C LYS A 193 20.08 -18.02 -13.25
N GLU A 194 20.06 -18.62 -12.05
CA GLU A 194 18.87 -18.64 -11.20
C GLU A 194 18.54 -17.22 -10.71
N HIS A 195 19.55 -16.42 -10.38
CA HIS A 195 19.35 -15.03 -9.95
C HIS A 195 18.71 -14.16 -11.02
N MET A 196 19.30 -14.18 -12.22
CA MET A 196 18.74 -13.48 -13.39
C MET A 196 17.32 -13.98 -13.74
N LYS A 197 16.97 -15.23 -13.41
CA LYS A 197 15.61 -15.73 -13.60
C LYS A 197 14.64 -15.03 -12.66
N ARG A 198 15.00 -14.81 -11.40
CA ARG A 198 14.17 -14.06 -10.46
C ARG A 198 14.01 -12.59 -10.85
N HIS A 199 15.08 -11.96 -11.33
CA HIS A 199 14.97 -10.61 -11.91
C HIS A 199 13.97 -10.55 -13.08
N ARG A 200 13.98 -11.56 -13.96
CA ARG A 200 12.99 -11.65 -15.04
C ARG A 200 11.57 -11.84 -14.53
N GLU A 201 11.37 -12.73 -13.56
CA GLU A 201 10.05 -12.94 -12.94
C GLU A 201 9.52 -11.66 -12.28
N PHE A 202 10.36 -10.91 -11.57
CA PHE A 202 9.97 -9.62 -11.00
C PHE A 202 9.67 -8.60 -12.11
N LYS A 203 10.53 -8.49 -13.13
CA LYS A 203 10.26 -7.64 -14.29
C LYS A 203 8.93 -7.96 -14.95
N GLU A 204 8.56 -9.23 -15.10
CA GLU A 204 7.27 -9.62 -15.67
C GLU A 204 6.09 -9.10 -14.83
N VAL A 205 6.19 -9.14 -13.49
CA VAL A 205 5.18 -8.55 -12.59
C VAL A 205 5.10 -7.03 -12.78
N LEU A 206 6.24 -6.36 -12.87
CA LEU A 206 6.30 -4.92 -13.12
C LEU A 206 5.75 -4.53 -14.50
N ASP A 207 6.07 -5.29 -15.54
CA ASP A 207 5.62 -5.05 -16.91
C ASP A 207 4.09 -5.12 -17.02
N LYS A 208 3.43 -6.02 -16.27
CA LYS A 208 1.95 -6.05 -16.24
C LYS A 208 1.38 -4.72 -15.77
N LEU A 209 1.95 -4.11 -14.73
CA LEU A 209 1.47 -2.83 -14.20
C LEU A 209 1.65 -1.68 -15.19
N THR A 210 2.60 -1.77 -16.13
CA THR A 210 2.75 -0.76 -17.19
C THR A 210 1.58 -0.74 -18.18
N ALA A 211 0.77 -1.79 -18.23
CA ALA A 211 -0.41 -1.87 -19.10
C ALA A 211 -1.62 -1.10 -18.55
N ALA A 212 -1.59 -0.67 -17.28
CA ALA A 212 -2.69 0.08 -16.68
C ALA A 212 -2.82 1.47 -17.33
N GLY A 213 -3.99 1.75 -17.92
CA GLY A 213 -4.28 3.04 -18.54
C GLY A 213 -4.78 4.09 -17.55
N ARG A 214 -5.24 3.66 -16.37
CA ARG A 214 -5.76 4.51 -15.29
C ARG A 214 -5.36 3.98 -13.91
N ALA A 215 -5.49 4.83 -12.89
CA ALA A 215 -5.15 4.47 -11.51
C ALA A 215 -6.01 3.31 -10.98
N SER A 216 -7.29 3.24 -11.34
CA SER A 216 -8.18 2.14 -10.93
C SER A 216 -7.72 0.77 -11.42
N GLU A 217 -7.25 0.70 -12.66
CA GLU A 217 -6.65 -0.52 -13.24
C GLU A 217 -5.34 -0.86 -12.54
N PHE A 218 -4.50 0.15 -12.29
CA PHE A 218 -3.24 -0.02 -11.57
C PHE A 218 -3.48 -0.59 -10.17
N VAL A 219 -4.38 0.02 -9.38
CA VAL A 219 -4.71 -0.42 -8.01
C VAL A 219 -5.27 -1.84 -8.00
N ALA A 220 -6.08 -2.22 -8.99
CA ALA A 220 -6.60 -3.58 -9.11
C ALA A 220 -5.49 -4.61 -9.40
N MET A 221 -4.47 -4.23 -10.18
CA MET A 221 -3.34 -5.08 -10.54
C MET A 221 -2.21 -5.06 -9.50
N PHE A 222 -2.11 -3.99 -8.71
CA PHE A 222 -1.04 -3.77 -7.73
C PHE A 222 -0.93 -4.88 -6.70
N GLY A 223 -2.03 -5.60 -6.44
CA GLY A 223 -2.01 -6.78 -5.57
C GLY A 223 -1.04 -7.86 -5.99
N GLU A 224 -0.87 -8.11 -7.29
CA GLU A 224 0.10 -9.09 -7.76
C GLU A 224 1.53 -8.68 -7.39
N LEU A 225 1.85 -7.38 -7.49
CA LEU A 225 3.15 -6.86 -7.06
C LEU A 225 3.32 -6.97 -5.55
N TYR A 226 2.31 -6.61 -4.77
CA TYR A 226 2.36 -6.68 -3.31
C TYR A 226 2.58 -8.11 -2.81
N GLU A 227 1.84 -9.08 -3.36
CA GLU A 227 2.00 -10.51 -3.06
C GLU A 227 3.36 -11.03 -3.50
N TYR A 228 3.81 -10.65 -4.71
CA TYR A 228 5.12 -11.05 -5.21
C TYR A 228 6.26 -10.50 -4.34
N MET A 229 6.16 -9.24 -3.91
CA MET A 229 7.15 -8.59 -3.05
C MET A 229 7.42 -9.39 -1.77
N ALA A 230 6.38 -9.93 -1.13
CA ALA A 230 6.59 -10.77 0.06
C ALA A 230 7.50 -11.98 -0.21
N SER A 231 7.34 -12.63 -1.38
CA SER A 231 8.21 -13.74 -1.79
C SER A 231 9.61 -13.28 -2.23
N TYR A 232 9.68 -12.11 -2.87
CA TYR A 232 10.95 -11.53 -3.32
C TYR A 232 11.83 -11.07 -2.15
N LEU A 233 11.24 -10.66 -1.03
CA LEU A 233 11.97 -10.34 0.20
C LEU A 233 12.69 -11.55 0.80
N ASP A 234 12.04 -12.72 0.83
CA ASP A 234 12.69 -13.96 1.29
C ASP A 234 13.86 -14.33 0.38
N TYR A 235 13.67 -14.14 -0.93
CA TYR A 235 14.69 -14.35 -1.94
C TYR A 235 15.91 -13.43 -1.73
N MET A 236 15.68 -12.12 -1.62
CA MET A 236 16.71 -11.10 -1.39
C MET A 236 17.57 -11.43 -0.16
N LEU A 237 16.93 -11.88 0.93
CA LEU A 237 17.61 -12.21 2.18
C LEU A 237 18.55 -13.44 2.07
N ARG A 238 18.37 -14.28 1.05
CA ARG A 238 19.16 -15.49 0.84
C ARG A 238 20.15 -15.34 -0.31
N ASP A 239 19.65 -15.02 -1.51
CA ASP A 239 20.43 -15.09 -2.74
C ASP A 239 21.30 -13.83 -2.93
N ASP A 240 20.73 -12.64 -2.72
CA ASP A 240 21.49 -11.38 -2.76
C ASP A 240 22.53 -11.33 -1.63
N LYS A 241 22.25 -11.99 -0.49
CA LYS A 241 23.22 -12.14 0.59
C LYS A 241 24.44 -12.97 0.18
N ASP A 242 24.21 -14.10 -0.50
CA ASP A 242 25.30 -14.91 -1.07
C ASP A 242 26.15 -14.11 -2.07
N ILE A 243 25.51 -13.23 -2.86
CA ILE A 243 26.19 -12.34 -3.81
C ILE A 243 26.99 -11.27 -3.06
N ALA A 244 26.38 -10.59 -2.08
CA ALA A 244 27.03 -9.59 -1.25
C ALA A 244 28.29 -10.14 -0.56
N GLU A 245 28.21 -11.33 0.04
CA GLU A 245 29.35 -12.01 0.65
C GLU A 245 30.44 -12.33 -0.39
N PHE A 246 30.06 -12.79 -1.58
CA PHE A 246 30.99 -13.06 -2.66
C PHE A 246 31.71 -11.79 -3.16
N LEU A 247 30.95 -10.73 -3.44
CA LEU A 247 31.49 -9.45 -3.94
C LEU A 247 32.48 -8.84 -2.94
N LYS A 248 32.13 -8.88 -1.66
CA LYS A 248 32.99 -8.40 -0.57
C LYS A 248 34.27 -9.23 -0.41
N ASN A 249 34.14 -10.56 -0.35
CA ASN A 249 35.26 -11.43 0.03
C ASN A 249 36.16 -11.82 -1.16
N THR A 250 35.61 -11.90 -2.36
CA THR A 250 36.31 -12.44 -3.54
C THR A 250 36.61 -11.35 -4.56
N CYS A 251 35.70 -10.40 -4.77
CA CYS A 251 35.92 -9.30 -5.72
C CYS A 251 36.64 -8.09 -5.11
N GLY A 252 36.67 -7.99 -3.78
CA GLY A 252 37.31 -6.89 -3.06
C GLY A 252 36.58 -5.55 -3.26
N MET A 253 35.26 -5.61 -3.45
CA MET A 253 34.38 -4.43 -3.56
C MET A 253 33.92 -3.92 -2.19
#